data_AF-A0A7X2NP94-F1
#
_entry.id   AF-A0A7X2NP94-F1
#
_cell.length_a   1.000
_cell.length_b   1.000
_cell.length_c   1.000
_cell.angle_alpha   90.00
_cell.angle_beta   90.00
_cell.angle_gamma   90.00
#
_symmetry.space_group_name_H-M   'P 1'
#
loop_
_entity.id
_entity.type
_entity.pdbx_description
1 polymer ?
#
loop_
_entity_poly.entity_id
_entity_poly.type
_entity_poly.pdbx_seq_one_letter_code
_entity_poly.pdbx_strand_id
1 'polypeptide(L)'
;MSVNAKGGSKGGTGVKKPYATSRPSYGKGQVEQVWENAKDPITGKVYDPSGVEITWDPTKPRNGQWDMGHIPGEKYSEMHQLYMDDVITKDEFLQWYRNPDNYRPELPSTNRNHKYE
;
A
#
# COMPACT_ATOMS: atom_id res chain seq x y z
N MET A 1 27.52 -22.95 5.08
CA MET A 1 27.74 -22.25 6.35
C MET A 1 26.40 -22.21 7.07
N SER A 2 26.23 -23.02 8.11
CA SER A 2 25.00 -23.10 8.90
C SER A 2 25.17 -22.28 10.18
N VAL A 3 24.25 -21.37 10.49
CA VAL A 3 24.15 -20.77 11.83
C VAL A 3 22.69 -20.62 12.27
N ASN A 4 22.35 -21.47 13.24
CA ASN A 4 21.48 -21.32 14.40
C ASN A 4 20.18 -20.51 14.32
N ALA A 5 19.07 -21.26 14.41
CA ALA A 5 17.86 -20.82 15.08
C ALA A 5 18.08 -20.76 16.60
N LYS A 6 17.75 -19.62 17.24
CA LYS A 6 17.53 -19.53 18.68
C LYS A 6 16.06 -19.28 18.95
N GLY A 7 15.45 -20.18 19.71
CA GLY A 7 14.08 -20.04 20.19
C GLY A 7 13.95 -19.17 21.44
N GLY A 8 12.79 -18.54 21.55
CA GLY A 8 11.95 -18.52 22.75
C GLY A 8 12.15 -17.39 23.77
N SER A 9 11.12 -16.55 23.91
CA SER A 9 10.59 -16.18 25.23
C SER A 9 9.14 -15.68 25.14
N LYS A 10 8.25 -16.28 25.95
CA LYS A 10 6.84 -15.90 26.11
C LYS A 10 6.69 -14.88 27.26
N GLY A 11 5.83 -13.89 27.06
CA GLY A 11 5.07 -13.24 28.12
C GLY A 11 5.60 -11.90 28.62
N GLY A 12 5.26 -10.82 27.93
CA GLY A 12 5.32 -9.46 28.45
C GLY A 12 4.01 -8.75 28.12
N THR A 13 3.42 -8.04 29.09
CA THR A 13 2.20 -7.23 28.97
C THR A 13 2.07 -6.61 27.57
N GLY A 14 1.17 -7.17 26.75
CA GLY A 14 1.27 -7.19 25.29
C GLY A 14 1.11 -5.83 24.64
N VAL A 15 2.17 -5.03 24.61
CA VAL A 15 2.25 -3.86 23.72
C VAL A 15 2.26 -4.42 22.30
N LYS A 16 1.10 -4.38 21.64
CA LYS A 16 1.00 -4.75 20.24
C LYS A 16 1.93 -3.82 19.45
N LYS A 17 2.80 -4.42 18.65
CA LYS A 17 3.67 -3.69 17.70
C LYS A 17 2.82 -2.69 16.91
N PRO A 18 3.28 -1.44 16.71
CA PRO A 18 2.53 -0.47 15.92
C PRO A 18 2.14 -1.09 14.56
N TYR A 19 0.90 -0.88 14.13
CA TYR A 19 0.37 -1.43 12.88
C TYR A 19 0.24 -2.96 12.82
N ALA A 20 0.31 -3.68 13.96
CA ALA A 20 0.07 -5.13 13.98
C ALA A 20 -1.36 -5.51 13.55
N THR A 21 -2.34 -4.64 13.82
CA THR A 21 -3.76 -4.88 13.49
C THR A 21 -4.41 -3.68 12.79
N SER A 22 -3.62 -2.74 12.30
CA SER A 22 -4.09 -1.53 11.62
C SER A 22 -3.11 -1.13 10.54
N ARG A 23 -3.59 -0.40 9.53
CA ARG A 23 -2.72 0.19 8.50
C ARG A 23 -2.25 1.58 8.95
N PRO A 24 -1.06 2.04 8.51
CA PRO A 24 -0.68 3.45 8.66
C PRO A 24 -1.62 4.36 7.89
N SER A 25 -1.62 5.66 8.24
CA SER A 25 -2.22 6.68 7.39
C SER A 25 -1.28 7.02 6.22
N TYR A 26 -1.87 7.37 5.08
CA TYR A 26 -1.14 7.95 3.96
C TYR A 26 -0.42 9.25 4.35
N GLY A 27 0.67 9.53 3.65
CA GLY A 27 1.39 10.79 3.75
C GLY A 27 0.61 11.96 3.16
N LYS A 28 0.98 13.18 3.54
CA LYS A 28 0.41 14.40 2.97
C LYS A 28 0.75 14.46 1.47
N GLY A 29 -0.25 14.64 0.61
CA GLY A 29 -0.07 14.73 -0.84
C GLY A 29 0.15 13.39 -1.54
N GLN A 30 0.20 12.27 -0.81
CA GLN A 30 0.50 10.96 -1.40
C GLN A 30 -0.58 10.54 -2.40
N VAL A 31 -1.85 10.75 -2.06
CA VAL A 31 -3.00 10.37 -2.91
C VAL A 31 -2.99 11.17 -4.22
N GLU A 32 -2.75 12.47 -4.12
CA GLU A 32 -2.62 13.37 -5.27
C GLU A 32 -1.44 12.95 -6.15
N GLN A 33 -0.28 12.65 -5.56
CA GLN A 33 0.90 12.24 -6.31
C GLN A 33 0.69 10.92 -7.05
N VAL A 34 0.01 9.95 -6.44
CA VAL A 34 -0.33 8.66 -7.08
C VAL A 34 -1.23 8.89 -8.28
N TRP A 35 -2.20 9.79 -8.16
CA TRP A 35 -3.07 10.17 -9.27
C TRP A 35 -2.29 10.83 -10.41
N GLU A 36 -1.43 11.80 -10.10
CA GLU A 36 -0.60 12.49 -11.09
C GLU A 36 0.38 11.53 -11.78
N ASN A 37 1.01 10.63 -11.03
CA ASN A 37 1.92 9.61 -11.57
C ASN A 37 1.23 8.64 -12.54
N ALA A 38 -0.08 8.40 -12.34
CA ALA A 38 -0.86 7.47 -13.14
C ALA A 38 -1.44 8.09 -14.42
N LYS A 39 -1.29 9.40 -14.62
CA LYS A 39 -1.77 10.05 -15.84
C LYS A 39 -0.97 9.57 -17.05
N ASP A 40 -1.70 9.11 -18.05
CA ASP A 40 -1.14 8.84 -19.36
C ASP A 40 -0.51 10.14 -19.92
N PRO A 41 0.76 10.12 -20.36
CA PRO A 41 1.49 11.33 -20.72
C PRO A 41 0.97 12.01 -22.00
N ILE A 42 0.16 11.31 -22.79
CA ILE A 42 -0.39 11.83 -24.06
C ILE A 42 -1.77 12.42 -23.82
N THR A 43 -2.63 11.68 -23.11
CA THR A 43 -4.05 11.98 -22.96
C THR A 43 -4.39 12.66 -21.63
N GLY A 44 -3.51 12.55 -20.63
CA GLY A 44 -3.73 13.02 -19.27
C GLY A 44 -4.75 12.19 -18.47
N LYS A 45 -5.19 11.05 -19.03
CA LYS A 45 -6.21 10.17 -18.42
C LYS A 45 -5.58 9.13 -17.50
N VAL A 46 -6.34 8.70 -16.51
CA VAL A 46 -5.94 7.64 -15.57
C VAL A 46 -6.74 6.38 -15.88
N TYR A 47 -6.09 5.22 -15.81
CA TYR A 47 -6.69 3.95 -16.15
C TYR A 47 -6.51 2.93 -15.03
N ASP A 48 -7.58 2.18 -14.77
CA ASP A 48 -7.55 0.96 -13.98
C ASP A 48 -6.73 -0.12 -14.70
N PRO A 49 -6.11 -1.08 -14.00
CA PRO A 49 -5.40 -2.20 -14.63
C PRO A 49 -6.24 -3.04 -15.62
N SER A 50 -7.57 -2.99 -15.52
CA SER A 50 -8.48 -3.57 -16.52
C SER A 50 -8.58 -2.80 -17.84
N GLY A 51 -7.99 -1.61 -17.93
CA GLY A 51 -8.06 -0.71 -19.08
C GLY A 51 -9.23 0.27 -19.04
N VAL A 52 -10.04 0.26 -17.98
CA VAL A 52 -11.16 1.21 -17.81
C VAL A 52 -10.64 2.55 -17.32
N GLU A 53 -11.08 3.64 -17.95
CA GLU A 53 -10.75 5.00 -17.51
C GLU A 53 -11.35 5.29 -16.12
N ILE A 54 -10.54 5.84 -15.24
CA ILE A 54 -10.92 6.30 -13.90
C ILE A 54 -11.08 7.82 -13.97
N THR A 55 -12.16 8.33 -13.39
CA THR A 55 -12.37 9.77 -13.20
C THR A 55 -12.29 10.11 -11.71
N TRP A 56 -11.69 11.27 -11.39
CA TRP A 56 -11.59 11.75 -10.02
C TRP A 56 -12.03 13.21 -9.92
N ASP A 57 -13.05 13.43 -9.10
CA ASP A 57 -13.49 14.74 -8.64
C ASP A 57 -12.87 14.99 -7.25
N PRO A 58 -11.80 15.81 -7.15
CA PRO A 58 -11.13 16.09 -5.88
C PRO A 58 -11.97 16.96 -4.93
N THR A 59 -13.10 17.51 -5.39
CA THR A 59 -14.04 18.24 -4.53
C THR A 59 -14.96 17.32 -3.73
N LYS A 60 -15.00 16.03 -4.10
CA LYS A 60 -15.80 14.99 -3.45
C LYS A 60 -14.91 14.01 -2.69
N PRO A 61 -15.47 13.28 -1.70
CA PRO A 61 -14.75 12.20 -1.05
C PRO A 61 -14.20 11.19 -2.09
N ARG A 62 -12.93 10.82 -1.97
CA ARG A 62 -12.30 9.82 -2.86
C ARG A 62 -12.99 8.45 -2.77
N ASN A 63 -13.48 8.09 -1.59
CA ASN A 63 -14.11 6.79 -1.34
C ASN A 63 -15.24 6.53 -2.36
N GLY A 64 -15.11 5.44 -3.11
CA GLY A 64 -16.05 5.06 -4.16
C GLY A 64 -15.71 5.58 -5.57
N GLN A 65 -14.76 6.50 -5.71
CA GLN A 65 -14.24 6.94 -7.01
C GLN A 65 -13.10 6.05 -7.49
N TRP A 66 -12.10 5.84 -6.63
CA TRP A 66 -10.97 4.95 -6.87
C TRP A 66 -10.27 4.58 -5.56
N ASP A 67 -9.56 3.46 -5.56
CA ASP A 67 -8.80 2.90 -4.46
C ASP A 67 -7.30 2.92 -4.71
N MET A 68 -6.55 3.04 -3.62
CA MET A 68 -5.08 3.01 -3.59
C MET A 68 -4.60 1.56 -3.70
N GLY A 69 -4.57 1.04 -4.93
CA GLY A 69 -4.07 -0.31 -5.21
C GLY A 69 -2.54 -0.34 -5.17
N HIS A 70 -1.96 -1.44 -4.70
CA HIS A 70 -0.52 -1.65 -4.77
C HIS A 70 -0.10 -2.10 -6.17
N ILE A 71 1.06 -1.64 -6.65
CA ILE A 71 1.59 -2.11 -7.93
C ILE A 71 2.09 -3.56 -7.83
N PRO A 72 2.18 -4.31 -8.94
CA PRO A 72 2.74 -5.66 -8.92
C PRO A 72 4.17 -5.66 -8.36
N GLY A 73 4.42 -6.52 -7.37
CA GLY A 73 5.71 -6.61 -6.66
C GLY A 73 5.78 -5.80 -5.36
N GLU A 74 4.84 -4.87 -5.12
CA GLU A 74 4.80 -4.03 -3.93
C GLU A 74 3.62 -4.42 -3.02
N LYS A 75 3.50 -5.71 -2.68
CA LYS A 75 2.34 -6.19 -1.91
C LYS A 75 2.41 -5.74 -0.45
N TYR A 76 1.30 -5.18 0.04
CA TYR A 76 1.16 -4.82 1.46
C TYR A 76 1.44 -6.00 2.40
N SER A 77 0.92 -7.20 2.08
CA SER A 77 1.07 -8.37 2.95
C SER A 77 2.52 -8.77 3.14
N GLU A 78 3.33 -8.72 2.08
CA GLU A 78 4.75 -9.08 2.11
C GLU A 78 5.54 -8.08 2.95
N MET A 79 5.35 -6.78 2.70
CA MET A 79 6.04 -5.73 3.44
C MET A 79 5.59 -5.63 4.90
N HIS A 80 4.30 -5.88 5.17
CA HIS A 80 3.77 -5.97 6.53
C HIS A 80 4.36 -7.18 7.27
N GLN A 81 4.53 -8.32 6.61
CA GLN A 81 5.15 -9.51 7.20
C GLN A 81 6.63 -9.25 7.51
N LEU A 82 7.41 -8.67 6.58
CA LEU A 82 8.80 -8.29 6.82
C LEU A 82 8.94 -7.34 8.01
N TYR A 83 8.02 -6.38 8.14
CA TYR A 83 7.99 -5.51 9.29
C TYR A 83 7.64 -6.27 10.56
N MET A 84 6.60 -7.12 10.55
CA MET A 84 6.19 -7.91 11.73
C MET A 84 7.30 -8.84 12.22
N ASP A 85 8.06 -9.43 11.30
CA ASP A 85 9.19 -10.34 11.56
C ASP A 85 10.49 -9.62 11.95
N ASP A 86 10.46 -8.29 12.12
CA ASP A 86 11.63 -7.46 12.46
C ASP A 86 12.76 -7.53 11.42
N VAL A 87 12.44 -7.92 10.17
CA VAL A 87 13.39 -7.90 9.04
C VAL A 87 13.62 -6.48 8.54
N ILE A 88 12.56 -5.66 8.52
CA ILE A 88 12.64 -4.22 8.27
C ILE A 88 12.13 -3.44 9.48
N THR A 89 12.67 -2.24 9.65
CA THR A 89 12.27 -1.31 10.71
C THR A 89 10.89 -0.71 10.43
N LYS A 90 10.26 -0.17 11.48
CA LYS A 90 9.01 0.61 11.35
C LYS A 90 9.17 1.77 10.37
N ASP A 91 10.32 2.43 10.38
CA ASP A 91 10.55 3.61 9.55
C ASP A 91 10.73 3.22 8.07
N GLU A 92 11.42 2.12 7.78
CA GLU A 92 11.47 1.54 6.42
C GLU A 92 10.09 1.11 5.93
N PHE A 93 9.29 0.45 6.79
CA PHE A 93 7.90 0.11 6.46
C PHE A 93 7.05 1.35 6.18
N LEU A 94 7.17 2.42 6.98
CA LEU A 94 6.45 3.67 6.76
C LEU A 94 6.94 4.43 5.54
N GLN A 95 8.24 4.41 5.25
CA GLN A 95 8.81 4.99 4.04
C GLN A 95 8.26 4.28 2.81
N TRP A 96 8.25 2.95 2.83
CA TRP A 96 7.65 2.14 1.78
C TRP A 96 6.14 2.40 1.64
N TYR A 97 5.38 2.37 2.74
CA TYR A 97 3.92 2.57 2.72
C TYR A 97 3.53 3.99 2.27
N ARG A 98 4.40 4.98 2.48
CA ARG A 98 4.15 6.38 2.09
C ARG A 98 4.76 6.76 0.74
N ASN A 99 5.49 5.84 0.10
CA ASN A 99 6.01 6.07 -1.23
C ASN A 99 4.86 6.01 -2.26
N PRO A 100 4.53 7.11 -2.96
CA PRO A 100 3.48 7.11 -3.97
C PRO A 100 3.76 6.16 -5.14
N ASP A 101 5.03 5.88 -5.43
CA ASP A 101 5.42 5.01 -6.56
C ASP A 101 5.08 3.54 -6.34
N ASN A 102 4.74 3.15 -5.11
CA ASN A 102 4.35 1.78 -4.76
C ASN A 102 2.85 1.51 -5.00
N TYR A 103 2.14 2.49 -5.58
CA TYR A 103 0.69 2.45 -5.74
C TYR A 103 0.25 2.86 -7.14
N ARG A 104 -0.98 2.49 -7.48
CA ARG A 104 -1.71 2.93 -8.66
C ARG A 104 -3.21 3.09 -8.35
N PRO A 105 -3.94 3.95 -9.07
CA PRO A 105 -5.39 4.01 -8.98
C PRO A 105 -6.04 2.72 -9.50
N GLU A 106 -6.97 2.17 -8.72
CA GLU A 106 -7.81 1.04 -9.13
C GLU A 106 -9.28 1.35 -8.86
N LEU A 107 -10.19 0.80 -9.65
CA LEU A 107 -11.62 0.89 -9.37
C LEU A 107 -11.96 0.07 -8.12
N PRO A 108 -12.94 0.52 -7.31
CA PRO A 108 -13.35 -0.26 -6.13
C PRO A 108 -13.81 -1.69 -6.47
N SER A 109 -14.34 -1.91 -7.68
CA SER A 109 -14.78 -3.24 -8.15
C SER A 109 -13.63 -4.19 -8.48
N THR A 110 -12.49 -3.68 -8.96
CA THR A 110 -11.31 -4.48 -9.33
C THR A 110 -10.43 -4.73 -8.12
N ASN A 111 -10.20 -3.68 -7.32
CA ASN A 111 -9.38 -3.73 -6.11
C ASN A 111 -9.98 -4.64 -5.02
N ARG A 112 -11.30 -4.55 -4.76
CA ARG A 112 -11.95 -5.36 -3.70
C ARG A 112 -12.02 -6.86 -4.01
N ASN A 113 -11.76 -7.25 -5.26
CA ASN A 113 -11.67 -8.63 -5.67
C ASN A 113 -10.21 -9.14 -5.73
N HIS A 114 -9.22 -8.32 -5.36
CA HIS A 114 -7.79 -8.65 -5.44
C HIS A 114 -7.37 -9.19 -6.82
N LYS A 115 -8.02 -8.73 -7.89
CA LYS A 115 -7.88 -9.36 -9.23
C LYS A 115 -6.50 -9.13 -9.84
N TYR A 116 -5.83 -8.05 -9.45
CA TYR A 116 -4.58 -7.58 -10.03
C TYR A 116 -3.47 -7.39 -8.97
N GLU A 117 -3.70 -7.89 -7.74
CA GLU A 117 -2.75 -7.93 -6.61
C GLU A 117 -2.10 -9.31 -6.45
#